data_AF-A0A6J5B8N3-F1
#
_entry.id   AF-A0A6J5B8N3-F1
#
_cell.length_a   1.000
_cell.length_b   1.000
_cell.length_c   1.000
_cell.angle_alpha   90.00
_cell.angle_beta   90.00
_cell.angle_gamma   90.00
#
_symmetry.space_group_name_H-M   'P 1'
#
loop_
_entity.id
_entity.type
_entity.pdbx_description
1 polymer ?
#
loop_
_entity_poly.entity_id
_entity_poly.type
_entity_poly.pdbx_seq_one_letter_code
_entity_poly.pdbx_strand_id
1 'polypeptide(L)'
;MGAARSVAAHKRFFAAPEDGHQEAIVYKKQSRYHALLALAPILALLLSLLLLAHPRPVFASEDSDNASAEAAGQRARFAREFCGGSEQDVVEYKDKLRKILTEASQFDTRWQAGWQRGDSDAIQMRSLQLNSPPEFAVRVKSNCDRIKWQADNLLRARPPK
;
A
#
# COMPACT_ATOMS: atom_id res chain seq x y z
N MET A 1 -46.33 87.67 44.25
CA MET A 1 -46.53 86.89 43.01
C MET A 1 -45.18 86.29 42.66
N GLY A 2 -44.93 84.99 42.64
CA GLY A 2 -45.74 83.80 42.85
C GLY A 2 -44.93 82.62 42.33
N ALA A 3 -44.81 81.56 43.14
CA ALA A 3 -44.25 80.24 42.81
C ALA A 3 -42.75 80.24 42.43
N ALA A 4 -41.92 79.24 42.69
CA ALA A 4 -41.99 77.91 43.29
C ALA A 4 -40.48 77.52 43.43
N ARG A 5 -40.01 76.55 44.21
CA ARG A 5 -40.47 75.17 44.36
C ARG A 5 -39.56 74.54 45.42
N SER A 6 -40.18 73.78 46.31
CA SER A 6 -39.53 72.86 47.24
C SER A 6 -38.85 71.72 46.49
N VAL A 7 -37.61 71.38 46.85
CA VAL A 7 -37.06 70.03 46.63
C VAL A 7 -36.13 69.69 47.79
N ALA A 8 -36.62 68.87 48.71
CA ALA A 8 -35.80 68.12 49.65
C ALA A 8 -36.11 66.64 49.48
N ALA A 9 -35.14 65.88 48.98
CA ALA A 9 -35.02 64.44 49.23
C ALA A 9 -33.61 63.98 48.84
N HIS A 10 -32.68 64.15 49.75
CA HIS A 10 -31.42 63.41 49.74
C HIS A 10 -31.70 61.99 50.23
N LYS A 11 -31.45 60.99 49.38
CA LYS A 11 -30.99 59.66 49.82
C LYS A 11 -30.29 58.96 48.65
N ARG A 12 -28.96 58.99 48.69
CA ARG A 12 -28.08 58.07 47.94
C ARG A 12 -27.91 56.80 48.78
N PHE A 13 -27.79 55.66 48.11
CA PHE A 13 -27.06 54.42 48.45
C PHE A 13 -27.72 53.29 47.62
N PHE A 14 -27.08 52.43 46.84
CA PHE A 14 -25.71 51.91 46.75
C PHE A 14 -25.40 51.62 45.27
N ALA A 15 -24.13 51.73 44.88
CA ALA A 15 -23.60 51.21 43.63
C ALA A 15 -23.32 49.70 43.77
N ALA A 16 -23.53 48.94 42.68
CA ALA A 16 -22.89 47.65 42.44
C ALA A 16 -22.58 47.52 40.92
N PRO A 17 -21.46 46.87 40.53
CA PRO A 17 -20.83 47.06 39.22
C PRO A 17 -21.35 46.09 38.13
N GLU A 18 -21.37 46.58 36.89
CA GLU A 18 -21.80 45.87 35.66
C GLU A 18 -20.72 44.94 35.06
N ASP A 19 -20.21 43.98 35.83
CA ASP A 19 -19.08 43.11 35.37
C ASP A 19 -19.49 41.66 35.03
N GLY A 20 -20.78 41.35 34.91
CA GLY A 20 -21.26 39.97 34.70
C GLY A 20 -21.30 39.48 33.24
N HIS A 21 -21.35 40.38 32.26
CA HIS A 21 -21.63 39.99 30.86
C HIS A 21 -20.38 39.75 30.01
N GLN A 22 -19.24 40.38 30.32
CA GLN A 22 -18.02 40.28 29.51
C GLN A 22 -17.30 38.94 29.71
N GLU A 23 -17.25 38.41 30.95
CA GLU A 23 -16.54 37.16 31.27
C GLU A 23 -17.23 35.91 30.69
N ALA A 24 -18.56 35.87 30.70
CA ALA A 24 -19.33 34.74 30.19
C ALA A 24 -19.16 34.54 28.67
N ILE A 25 -18.95 35.62 27.91
CA ILE A 25 -18.75 35.57 26.46
C ILE A 25 -17.36 35.04 26.11
N VAL A 26 -16.33 35.43 26.87
CA VAL A 26 -14.95 34.95 26.68
C VAL A 26 -14.83 33.46 27.00
N TYR A 27 -15.39 33.01 28.13
CA TYR A 27 -15.39 31.59 28.52
C TYR A 27 -16.13 30.69 27.52
N LYS A 28 -17.28 31.13 27.00
CA LYS A 28 -18.07 30.37 26.03
C LYS A 28 -17.38 30.26 24.67
N LYS A 29 -16.61 31.27 24.26
CA LYS A 29 -15.80 31.24 23.04
C LYS A 29 -14.58 30.32 23.21
N GLN A 30 -13.85 30.46 24.32
CA GLN A 30 -12.64 29.69 24.63
C GLN A 30 -12.94 28.19 24.80
N SER A 31 -14.06 27.83 25.43
CA SER A 31 -14.55 26.45 25.53
C SER A 31 -14.82 25.81 24.15
N ARG A 32 -15.39 26.57 23.21
CA ARG A 32 -15.62 26.09 21.83
C ARG A 32 -14.33 25.87 21.05
N TYR A 33 -13.33 26.75 21.21
CA TYR A 33 -12.02 26.58 20.55
C TYR A 33 -11.24 25.40 21.13
N HIS A 34 -11.31 25.14 22.44
CA HIS A 34 -10.70 23.94 23.04
C HIS A 34 -11.41 22.64 22.61
N ALA A 35 -12.74 22.65 22.51
CA ALA A 35 -13.49 21.50 21.99
C ALA A 35 -13.18 21.25 20.50
N LEU A 36 -13.05 22.29 19.69
CA LEU A 36 -12.67 22.17 18.26
C LEU A 36 -11.21 21.73 18.07
N LEU A 37 -10.28 22.21 18.91
CA LEU A 37 -8.86 21.80 18.88
C LEU A 37 -8.66 20.34 19.33
N ALA A 38 -9.46 19.84 20.26
CA ALA A 38 -9.39 18.45 20.72
C ALA A 38 -9.95 17.43 19.71
N LEU A 39 -10.84 17.85 18.81
CA LEU A 39 -11.47 17.00 17.79
C LEU A 39 -10.66 16.91 16.49
N ALA A 40 -9.81 17.91 16.20
CA ALA A 40 -8.95 17.92 15.02
C ALA A 40 -8.00 16.71 14.88
N PRO A 41 -7.28 16.24 15.93
CA PRO A 41 -6.42 15.07 15.81
C PRO A 41 -7.22 13.78 15.62
N ILE A 42 -8.41 13.67 16.23
CA ILE A 42 -9.30 12.51 16.08
C ILE A 42 -9.84 12.45 14.65
N LEU A 43 -10.26 13.59 14.11
CA LEU A 43 -10.73 13.70 12.73
C LEU A 43 -9.61 13.36 11.73
N ALA A 44 -8.39 13.86 11.96
CA ALA A 44 -7.22 13.53 11.14
C ALA A 44 -6.86 12.04 11.19
N LEU A 45 -6.95 11.41 12.37
CA LEU A 45 -6.72 9.97 12.53
C LEU A 45 -7.79 9.15 11.79
N LEU A 46 -9.07 9.54 11.91
CA LEU A 46 -10.18 8.89 11.22
C LEU A 46 -10.07 9.02 9.69
N LEU A 47 -9.72 10.20 9.18
CA LEU A 47 -9.43 10.42 7.75
C LEU A 47 -8.26 9.58 7.26
N SER A 48 -7.20 9.44 8.06
CA SER A 48 -6.04 8.59 7.74
C SER A 48 -6.43 7.11 7.68
N LEU A 49 -7.27 6.64 8.63
CA LEU A 49 -7.80 5.28 8.63
C LEU A 49 -8.75 5.02 7.45
N LEU A 50 -9.58 5.99 7.08
CA LEU A 50 -10.47 5.92 5.91
C LEU A 50 -9.68 5.83 4.59
N LEU A 51 -8.56 6.55 4.47
CA LEU A 51 -7.67 6.44 3.29
C LEU A 51 -7.00 5.07 3.19
N LEU A 52 -6.65 4.44 4.31
CA LEU A 52 -6.09 3.08 4.35
C LEU A 52 -7.12 1.98 4.03
N ALA A 53 -8.41 2.28 4.19
CA ALA A 53 -9.52 1.36 3.91
C ALA A 53 -9.93 1.35 2.42
N HIS A 54 -9.29 2.14 1.55
CA HIS A 54 -9.63 2.10 0.13
C HIS A 54 -9.20 0.77 -0.49
N PRO A 55 -10.10 0.08 -1.23
CA PRO A 55 -9.72 -1.12 -1.98
C PRO A 55 -8.57 -0.77 -2.92
N ARG A 56 -7.56 -1.64 -2.95
CA ARG A 56 -6.39 -1.45 -3.83
C ARG A 56 -6.88 -1.29 -5.27
N PRO A 57 -6.32 -0.35 -6.04
CA PRO A 57 -6.71 -0.19 -7.42
C PRO A 57 -6.44 -1.50 -8.17
N VAL A 58 -7.45 -1.99 -8.89
CA VAL A 58 -7.39 -3.23 -9.70
C VAL A 58 -6.15 -3.23 -10.61
N PHE A 59 -5.82 -2.08 -11.19
CA PHE A 59 -4.63 -1.88 -12.03
C PHE A 59 -3.30 -2.23 -11.34
N ALA A 60 -3.14 -1.94 -10.05
CA ALA A 60 -1.90 -2.29 -9.34
C ALA A 60 -1.80 -3.80 -9.08
N SER A 61 -2.94 -4.50 -8.97
CA SER A 61 -2.98 -5.96 -8.87
C SER A 61 -2.66 -6.62 -10.22
N GLU A 62 -3.26 -6.10 -11.30
CA GLU A 62 -3.01 -6.56 -12.66
C GLU A 62 -1.54 -6.38 -13.08
N ASP A 63 -0.95 -5.21 -12.85
CA ASP A 63 0.47 -4.96 -13.18
C ASP A 63 1.41 -5.88 -12.39
N SER A 64 1.11 -6.11 -11.11
CA SER A 64 1.85 -7.03 -10.24
C SER A 64 1.76 -8.47 -10.74
N ASP A 65 0.57 -8.92 -11.13
CA ASP A 65 0.35 -10.28 -11.59
C ASP A 65 0.93 -10.50 -12.99
N ASN A 66 0.84 -9.51 -13.88
CA ASN A 66 1.52 -9.51 -15.18
C ASN A 66 3.04 -9.57 -15.02
N ALA A 67 3.62 -8.79 -14.10
CA ALA A 67 5.05 -8.86 -13.80
C ALA A 67 5.45 -10.22 -13.20
N SER A 68 4.58 -10.82 -12.38
CA SER A 68 4.79 -12.15 -11.81
C SER A 68 4.77 -13.24 -12.90
N ALA A 69 3.84 -13.16 -13.86
CA ALA A 69 3.78 -14.06 -15.01
C ALA A 69 5.04 -13.97 -15.87
N GLU A 70 5.53 -12.75 -16.12
CA GLU A 70 6.76 -12.52 -16.87
C GLU A 70 8.00 -13.09 -16.17
N ALA A 71 8.18 -12.79 -14.88
CA ALA A 71 9.28 -13.34 -14.09
C ALA A 71 9.20 -14.88 -13.99
N ALA A 72 8.00 -15.44 -13.90
CA ALA A 72 7.80 -16.89 -13.88
C ALA A 72 8.20 -17.55 -15.21
N GLY A 73 7.83 -16.96 -16.34
CA GLY A 73 8.22 -17.45 -17.67
C GLY A 73 9.74 -17.48 -17.86
N GLN A 74 10.44 -16.42 -17.44
CA GLN A 74 11.91 -16.36 -17.48
C GLN A 74 12.57 -17.45 -16.64
N ARG A 75 12.06 -17.68 -15.41
CA ARG A 75 12.58 -18.72 -14.51
C ARG A 75 12.28 -20.13 -15.02
N ALA A 76 11.09 -20.35 -15.59
CA ALA A 76 10.72 -21.63 -16.19
C ALA A 76 11.65 -21.98 -17.36
N ARG A 77 11.99 -20.99 -18.19
CA ARG A 77 12.97 -21.16 -19.26
C ARG A 77 14.34 -21.60 -18.74
N PHE A 78 14.82 -20.96 -17.68
CA PHE A 78 16.09 -21.33 -17.02
C PHE A 78 16.01 -22.74 -16.43
N ALA A 79 14.92 -23.07 -15.72
CA ALA A 79 14.74 -24.37 -15.08
C ALA A 79 14.71 -25.52 -16.09
N ARG A 80 14.03 -25.32 -17.22
CA ARG A 80 13.98 -26.28 -18.34
C ARG A 80 15.37 -26.57 -18.91
N GLU A 81 16.20 -25.54 -19.00
CA GLU A 81 17.54 -25.65 -19.58
C GLU A 81 18.56 -26.27 -18.62
N PHE A 82 18.62 -25.76 -17.40
CA PHE A 82 19.78 -25.98 -16.52
C PHE A 82 19.46 -26.77 -15.25
N CYS A 83 18.18 -26.88 -14.87
CA CYS A 83 17.77 -27.52 -13.61
C CYS A 83 17.15 -28.91 -13.81
N GLY A 84 17.15 -29.44 -15.03
CA GLY A 84 16.56 -30.74 -15.36
C GLY A 84 15.02 -30.73 -15.40
N GLY A 85 14.38 -29.55 -15.44
CA GLY A 85 12.93 -29.46 -15.63
C GLY A 85 12.50 -30.05 -16.97
N SER A 86 11.39 -30.78 -16.99
CA SER A 86 10.81 -31.30 -18.23
C SER A 86 9.91 -30.26 -18.90
N GLU A 87 9.55 -30.49 -20.16
CA GLU A 87 8.56 -29.65 -20.85
C GLU A 87 7.18 -29.76 -20.18
N GLN A 88 6.83 -30.97 -19.69
CA GLN A 88 5.60 -31.19 -18.95
C GLN A 88 5.55 -30.38 -17.64
N ASP A 89 6.67 -30.26 -16.92
CA ASP A 89 6.75 -29.44 -15.70
C ASP A 89 6.49 -27.97 -16.01
N VAL A 90 6.99 -27.47 -17.15
CA VAL A 90 6.76 -26.09 -17.59
C VAL A 90 5.29 -25.86 -17.90
N VAL A 91 4.65 -26.77 -18.64
CA VAL A 91 3.23 -26.68 -18.98
C VAL A 91 2.37 -26.70 -17.71
N GLU A 92 2.62 -27.65 -16.81
CA GLU A 92 1.89 -27.78 -15.56
C GLU A 92 2.07 -26.54 -14.66
N TYR A 93 3.30 -26.03 -14.57
CA TYR A 93 3.59 -24.82 -13.79
C TYR A 93 2.87 -23.60 -14.37
N LYS A 94 2.89 -23.42 -15.69
CA LYS A 94 2.19 -22.33 -16.39
C LYS A 94 0.68 -22.39 -16.12
N ASP A 95 0.08 -23.57 -16.22
CA ASP A 95 -1.36 -23.76 -16.02
C ASP A 95 -1.78 -23.53 -14.56
N LYS A 96 -0.98 -23.95 -13.59
CA LYS A 96 -1.21 -23.63 -12.17
C LYS A 96 -1.14 -22.13 -11.93
N LEU A 97 -0.13 -21.46 -12.50
CA LEU A 97 0.01 -20.01 -12.36
C LEU A 97 -1.14 -19.23 -12.98
N ARG A 98 -1.64 -19.64 -14.15
CA ARG A 98 -2.78 -18.98 -14.80
C ARG A 98 -4.02 -18.96 -13.91
N LYS A 99 -4.21 -19.99 -13.08
CA LYS A 99 -5.33 -20.09 -12.12
C LYS A 99 -5.15 -19.22 -10.88
N ILE A 100 -3.91 -18.84 -10.56
CA ILE A 100 -3.56 -18.06 -9.35
C ILE A 100 -3.47 -16.57 -9.67
N LEU A 101 -2.87 -16.22 -10.82
CA LEU A 101 -2.66 -14.85 -11.26
C LEU A 101 -3.87 -14.38 -12.10
N THR A 102 -5.06 -14.39 -11.49
CA THR A 102 -6.33 -14.12 -12.20
C THR A 102 -6.44 -12.68 -12.70
N GLU A 103 -5.72 -11.74 -12.09
CA GLU A 103 -5.72 -10.34 -12.51
C GLU A 103 -4.74 -10.06 -13.67
N ALA A 104 -3.90 -11.04 -14.06
CA ALA A 104 -2.97 -10.88 -15.18
C ALA A 104 -3.70 -10.99 -16.53
N SER A 105 -4.32 -9.91 -16.98
CA SER A 105 -5.02 -9.85 -18.27
C SER A 105 -4.10 -10.20 -19.47
N GLN A 106 -2.79 -10.00 -19.33
CA GLN A 106 -1.78 -10.27 -20.36
C GLN A 106 -0.93 -11.50 -20.01
N PHE A 107 -1.44 -12.42 -19.18
CA PHE A 107 -0.68 -13.55 -18.65
C PHE A 107 0.16 -14.27 -19.72
N ASP A 108 -0.44 -14.70 -20.83
CA ASP A 108 0.26 -15.49 -21.87
C ASP A 108 1.32 -14.67 -22.60
N THR A 109 1.03 -13.41 -22.92
CA THR A 109 1.98 -12.48 -23.55
C THR A 109 3.16 -12.21 -22.62
N ARG A 110 2.90 -11.96 -21.33
CA ARG A 110 3.91 -11.69 -20.31
C ARG A 110 4.77 -12.92 -20.02
N TRP A 111 4.14 -14.08 -19.88
CA TRP A 111 4.84 -15.36 -19.78
C TRP A 111 5.81 -15.55 -20.96
N GLN A 112 5.33 -15.34 -22.19
CA GLN A 112 6.15 -15.51 -23.40
C GLN A 112 7.29 -14.49 -23.47
N ALA A 113 7.05 -13.23 -23.09
CA ALA A 113 8.09 -12.22 -23.00
C ALA A 113 9.18 -12.64 -21.99
N GLY A 114 8.77 -13.15 -20.82
CA GLY A 114 9.67 -13.72 -19.83
C GLY A 114 10.49 -14.88 -20.37
N TRP A 115 9.83 -15.82 -21.06
CA TRP A 115 10.49 -16.98 -21.68
C TRP A 115 11.59 -16.54 -22.66
N GLN A 116 11.30 -15.56 -23.52
CA GLN A 116 12.28 -14.99 -24.47
C GLN A 116 13.44 -14.27 -23.76
N ARG A 117 13.18 -13.56 -22.66
CA ARG A 117 14.28 -13.01 -21.83
C ARG A 117 15.16 -14.14 -21.29
N GLY A 118 14.57 -15.26 -20.88
CA GLY A 118 15.30 -16.44 -20.42
C GLY A 118 16.21 -17.07 -21.48
N ASP A 119 15.90 -16.94 -22.77
CA ASP A 119 16.81 -17.36 -23.84
C ASP A 119 18.12 -16.55 -23.82
N SER A 120 18.03 -15.25 -23.55
CA SER A 120 19.22 -14.38 -23.43
C SER A 120 20.07 -14.74 -22.22
N ASP A 121 19.44 -15.07 -21.09
CA ASP A 121 20.15 -15.56 -19.90
C ASP A 121 20.84 -16.91 -20.16
N ALA A 122 20.19 -17.78 -20.94
CA ALA A 122 20.74 -19.09 -21.30
C ALA A 122 22.02 -18.97 -22.14
N ILE A 123 22.09 -18.00 -23.05
CA ILE A 123 23.32 -17.73 -23.82
C ILE A 123 24.46 -17.33 -22.88
N GLN A 124 24.21 -16.44 -21.91
CA GLN A 124 25.22 -16.03 -20.93
C GLN A 124 25.69 -17.21 -20.07
N MET A 125 24.77 -18.06 -19.63
CA MET A 125 25.10 -19.25 -18.84
C MET A 125 25.90 -20.28 -19.64
N ARG A 126 25.59 -20.51 -20.92
CA ARG A 126 26.38 -21.40 -21.79
C ARG A 126 27.77 -20.84 -22.05
N SER A 127 27.90 -19.51 -22.23
CA SER A 127 29.22 -18.87 -22.30
C SER A 127 30.01 -19.09 -21.01
N LEU A 128 29.38 -18.92 -19.84
CA LEU A 128 30.01 -19.20 -18.56
C LEU A 128 30.42 -20.67 -18.41
N GLN A 129 29.59 -21.60 -18.88
CA GLN A 129 29.90 -23.03 -18.87
C GLN A 129 31.19 -23.36 -19.61
N LEU A 130 31.43 -22.70 -20.76
CA LEU A 130 32.63 -22.91 -21.57
C LEU A 130 33.87 -22.26 -20.96
N ASN A 131 33.72 -21.06 -20.39
CA ASN A 131 34.85 -20.23 -19.94
C ASN A 131 35.22 -20.46 -18.47
N SER A 132 34.28 -20.89 -17.62
CA SER A 132 34.47 -21.10 -16.19
C SER A 132 33.53 -22.19 -15.65
N PRO A 133 33.80 -23.49 -15.95
CA PRO A 133 32.92 -24.59 -15.53
C PRO A 133 32.64 -24.65 -14.02
N PRO A 134 33.61 -24.41 -13.11
CA PRO A 134 33.33 -24.38 -11.67
C PRO A 134 32.34 -23.27 -11.27
N GLU A 135 32.49 -22.08 -11.84
CA GLU A 135 31.58 -20.96 -11.56
C GLU A 135 30.18 -21.24 -12.12
N PHE A 136 30.10 -21.79 -13.33
CA PHE A 136 28.84 -22.22 -13.91
C PHE A 136 28.09 -23.19 -12.99
N ALA A 137 28.76 -24.22 -12.46
CA ALA A 137 28.15 -25.20 -11.57
C ALA A 137 27.59 -24.53 -10.29
N VAL A 138 28.35 -23.60 -9.69
CA VAL A 138 27.89 -22.83 -8.51
C VAL A 138 26.66 -21.99 -8.84
N ARG A 139 26.67 -21.28 -9.97
CA ARG A 139 25.55 -20.42 -10.38
C ARG A 139 24.31 -21.22 -10.74
N VAL A 140 24.44 -22.33 -11.46
CA VAL A 140 23.32 -23.22 -11.78
C VAL A 140 22.68 -23.73 -10.50
N LYS A 141 23.46 -24.29 -9.57
CA LYS A 141 22.94 -24.79 -8.29
C LYS A 141 22.15 -23.71 -7.53
N SER A 142 22.78 -22.54 -7.31
CA SER A 142 22.16 -21.43 -6.59
C SER A 142 20.87 -20.93 -7.27
N ASN A 143 20.88 -20.82 -8.61
CA ASN A 143 19.70 -20.40 -9.36
C ASN A 143 18.57 -21.43 -9.30
N CYS A 144 18.87 -22.73 -9.42
CA CYS A 144 17.87 -23.78 -9.34
C CYS A 144 17.20 -23.82 -7.97
N ASP A 145 17.97 -23.73 -6.89
CA ASP A 145 17.43 -23.67 -5.52
C ASP A 145 16.51 -22.46 -5.33
N ARG A 146 16.95 -21.29 -5.80
CA ARG A 146 16.16 -20.05 -5.74
C ARG A 146 14.88 -20.15 -6.57
N ILE A 147 14.96 -20.66 -7.80
CA ILE A 147 13.80 -20.78 -8.69
C ILE A 147 12.77 -21.74 -8.10
N LYS A 148 13.20 -22.87 -7.56
CA LYS A 148 12.31 -23.82 -6.88
C LYS A 148 11.55 -23.15 -5.74
N TRP A 149 12.28 -22.45 -4.84
CA TRP A 149 11.66 -21.72 -3.73
C TRP A 149 10.68 -20.64 -4.22
N GLN A 150 11.03 -19.90 -5.28
CA GLN A 150 10.16 -18.86 -5.85
C GLN A 150 8.89 -19.44 -6.48
N ALA A 151 9.01 -20.55 -7.22
CA ALA A 151 7.88 -21.25 -7.82
C ALA A 151 6.94 -21.78 -6.75
N ASP A 152 7.48 -22.51 -5.76
CA ASP A 152 6.70 -23.05 -4.65
C ASP A 152 5.95 -21.95 -3.89
N ASN A 153 6.59 -20.80 -3.65
CA ASN A 153 5.94 -19.67 -2.98
C ASN A 153 4.87 -18.97 -3.80
N LEU A 154 5.07 -18.85 -5.12
CA LEU A 154 4.09 -18.23 -5.99
C LEU A 154 2.84 -19.11 -6.15
N LEU A 155 3.02 -20.43 -6.07
CA LEU A 155 1.93 -21.41 -6.11
C LEU A 155 1.19 -21.58 -4.78
N ARG A 156 1.72 -21.05 -3.66
CA ARG A 156 1.00 -21.10 -2.39
C ARG A 156 -0.28 -20.27 -2.50
N ALA A 157 -1.41 -20.90 -2.19
CA ALA A 157 -2.68 -20.21 -2.08
C ALA A 157 -2.54 -19.04 -1.09
N ARG A 158 -2.76 -17.82 -1.58
CA ARG A 158 -2.92 -16.67 -0.68
C ARG A 158 -4.36 -16.69 -0.17
N PRO A 159 -4.60 -16.58 1.14
CA PRO A 159 -5.96 -16.39 1.63
C PRO A 159 -6.56 -15.15 0.97
N PRO A 160 -7.87 -15.17 0.63
CA PRO A 160 -8.54 -13.98 0.12
C PRO A 160 -8.37 -12.85 1.13
N LYS A 161 -8.03 -11.65 0.63
CA LYS A 161 -7.94 -10.42 1.43
C LYS A 161 -9.31 -9.86 1.70
#